data_AF-A0A3D2SKF0-F1
#
_entry.id   AF-A0A3D2SKF0-F1
#
_cell.length_a   1.000
_cell.length_b   1.000
_cell.length_c   1.000
_cell.angle_alpha   90.00
_cell.angle_beta   90.00
_cell.angle_gamma   90.00
#
_symmetry.space_group_name_H-M   'P 1'
#
loop_
_entity.id
_entity.type
_entity.pdbx_description
1 polymer ?
#
loop_
_entity_poly.entity_id
_entity_poly.type
_entity_poly.pdbx_seq_one_letter_code
_entity_poly.pdbx_strand_id
1 'polypeptide(L)'
;NDGWRSLTEIVSRGFIEGQQLSIPCVQKEWVLQQHQDLIVLLGQHSDVGKMLCSSNPQKAEALLEAWQEKFGNRVYIALTRTDRAGEEDYIQEAVKLAA
;
A
#
# COMPACT_ATOMS: atom_id res chain seq x y z
N ASN A 1 11.94 -18.20 7.20
CA ASN A 1 12.25 -16.75 7.38
C ASN A 1 11.89 -16.01 6.09
N ASP A 2 10.76 -16.35 5.49
CA ASP A 2 10.62 -16.18 4.05
C ASP A 2 10.20 -14.74 3.74
N GLY A 3 9.37 -14.15 4.60
CA GLY A 3 9.00 -12.74 4.52
C GLY A 3 10.19 -11.78 4.69
N TRP A 4 11.12 -12.06 5.61
CA TRP A 4 12.34 -11.25 5.75
C TRP A 4 13.21 -11.29 4.48
N ARG A 5 13.34 -12.48 3.88
CA ARG A 5 14.08 -12.65 2.63
C ARG A 5 13.38 -11.92 1.48
N SER A 6 12.07 -12.09 1.32
CA SER A 6 11.27 -11.38 0.32
C SER A 6 11.38 -9.87 0.46
N LEU A 7 11.28 -9.33 1.68
CA LEU A 7 11.45 -7.90 1.91
C LEU A 7 12.84 -7.41 1.50
N THR A 8 13.88 -8.17 1.84
CA THR A 8 15.27 -7.85 1.48
C THR A 8 15.43 -7.82 -0.04
N GLU A 9 14.90 -8.82 -0.75
CA GLU A 9 14.94 -8.91 -2.21
C GLU A 9 14.16 -7.77 -2.89
N ILE A 10 12.98 -7.41 -2.40
CA ILE A 10 12.19 -6.25 -2.89
C ILE A 10 13.00 -4.95 -2.77
N VAL A 11 13.61 -4.70 -1.60
CA VAL A 11 14.38 -3.48 -1.36
C VAL A 11 15.63 -3.44 -2.25
N SER A 12 16.37 -4.54 -2.35
CA SER A 12 17.53 -4.65 -3.25
C SER A 12 17.14 -4.41 -4.71
N ARG A 13 16.00 -4.95 -5.15
CA ARG A 13 15.47 -4.73 -6.50
C ARG A 13 15.09 -3.27 -6.74
N GLY A 14 14.45 -2.62 -5.77
CA GLY A 14 14.17 -1.17 -5.82
C GLY A 14 15.43 -0.32 -6.00
N PHE A 15 16.53 -0.73 -5.37
CA PHE A 15 17.80 -0.05 -5.50
C PHE A 15 18.48 -0.26 -6.86
N ILE A 16 18.44 -1.48 -7.41
CA ILE A 16 19.15 -1.83 -8.65
C ILE A 16 18.33 -1.46 -9.91
N GLU A 17 17.06 -1.85 -9.94
CA GLU A 17 16.18 -1.73 -11.11
C GLU A 17 15.22 -0.54 -11.02
N GLY A 18 14.90 -0.08 -9.80
CA GLY A 18 13.84 0.88 -9.53
C GLY A 18 14.25 2.36 -9.58
N GLN A 19 15.42 2.69 -10.12
CA GLN A 19 15.95 4.05 -10.07
C GLN A 19 15.10 5.04 -10.88
N GLN A 20 14.59 6.08 -10.23
CA GLN A 20 13.91 7.22 -10.85
C GLN A 20 14.56 8.50 -10.36
N LEU A 21 15.22 9.25 -11.25
CA LEU A 21 15.95 10.47 -10.88
C LEU A 21 16.94 10.25 -9.71
N SER A 22 17.62 9.09 -9.70
CA SER A 22 18.53 8.64 -8.62
C SER A 22 17.85 8.32 -7.28
N ILE A 23 16.52 8.16 -7.27
CA ILE A 23 15.76 7.71 -6.10
C ILE A 23 15.34 6.25 -6.33
N PRO A 24 15.70 5.32 -5.43
CA PRO A 24 15.18 3.95 -5.45
C PRO A 24 13.66 3.93 -5.27
N CYS A 25 12.93 3.40 -6.25
CA CYS A 25 11.49 3.24 -6.20
C CYS A 25 11.09 1.76 -6.31
N VAL A 26 10.34 1.26 -5.33
CA VAL A 26 9.75 -0.08 -5.39
C VAL A 26 8.44 -0.01 -6.18
N GLN A 27 8.28 -0.90 -7.16
CA GLN A 27 7.02 -1.03 -7.91
C GLN A 27 6.02 -1.90 -7.15
N LYS A 28 4.73 -1.54 -7.17
CA LYS A 28 3.64 -2.31 -6.57
C LYS A 28 3.67 -3.78 -6.99
N GLU A 29 3.87 -4.04 -8.28
CA GLU A 29 3.91 -5.38 -8.85
C GLU A 29 4.96 -6.28 -8.19
N TRP A 30 6.14 -5.74 -7.85
CA TRP A 30 7.19 -6.52 -7.19
C TRP A 30 6.78 -6.94 -5.77
N VAL A 31 6.04 -6.09 -5.07
CA VAL A 31 5.50 -6.40 -3.74
C VAL A 31 4.39 -7.45 -3.85
N LEU A 32 3.51 -7.34 -4.85
CA LEU A 32 2.46 -8.32 -5.11
C LEU A 32 3.01 -9.70 -5.48
N GLN A 33 4.13 -9.76 -6.23
CA GLN A 33 4.79 -11.01 -6.61
C GLN A 33 5.53 -11.69 -5.44
N GLN A 34 6.03 -10.91 -4.48
CA GLN A 34 6.79 -11.39 -3.33
C GLN A 34 6.01 -11.23 -2.01
N HIS A 35 4.74 -11.62 -2.03
CA HIS A 35 3.79 -11.39 -0.95
C HIS A 35 3.90 -12.37 0.24
N GLN A 36 4.70 -13.43 0.14
CA GLN A 36 4.78 -14.49 1.15
C GLN A 36 5.28 -13.95 2.51
N ASP A 37 4.60 -14.32 3.60
CA ASP A 37 4.95 -13.96 4.99
C ASP A 37 5.15 -12.45 5.29
N LEU A 38 4.68 -11.57 4.42
CA LEU A 38 4.64 -10.12 4.62
C LEU A 38 3.27 -9.63 5.10
N ILE A 39 3.26 -8.54 5.86
CA ILE A 39 2.06 -7.77 6.19
C ILE A 39 2.19 -6.40 5.54
N VAL A 40 1.11 -5.92 4.92
CA VAL A 40 1.06 -4.60 4.29
C VAL A 40 0.11 -3.67 5.03
N LEU A 41 0.57 -2.44 5.22
CA LEU A 41 -0.20 -1.35 5.81
C LEU A 41 -0.47 -0.31 4.72
N LEU A 42 -1.73 -0.13 4.35
CA LEU A 42 -2.17 0.80 3.33
C LEU A 42 -2.63 2.10 4.01
N GLY A 43 -1.74 3.10 4.07
CA GLY A 43 -2.06 4.42 4.61
C GLY A 43 -2.56 5.41 3.55
N GLN A 44 -2.75 6.67 3.94
CA GLN A 44 -3.22 7.76 3.08
C GLN A 44 -2.44 7.90 1.76
N HIS A 45 -1.12 7.64 1.78
CA HIS A 45 -0.26 7.80 0.61
C HIS A 45 -0.10 6.53 -0.25
N SER A 46 -0.74 5.42 0.15
CA SER A 46 -0.85 4.23 -0.70
C SER A 46 -1.68 4.53 -1.95
N ASP A 47 -1.68 3.62 -2.91
CA ASP A 47 -2.55 3.71 -4.09
C ASP A 47 -4.04 3.71 -3.70
N VAL A 48 -4.43 2.85 -2.76
CA VAL A 48 -5.79 2.82 -2.18
C VAL A 48 -6.10 4.15 -1.49
N GLY A 49 -5.22 4.63 -0.61
CA GLY A 49 -5.43 5.88 0.13
C GLY A 49 -5.53 7.11 -0.78
N LYS A 50 -4.66 7.21 -1.79
CA LYS A 50 -4.73 8.28 -2.79
C LYS A 50 -6.02 8.23 -3.60
N MET A 51 -6.51 7.03 -3.91
CA MET A 51 -7.78 6.88 -4.63
C MET A 51 -8.97 7.30 -3.78
N LEU A 52 -8.98 6.95 -2.48
CA LEU A 52 -10.00 7.40 -1.53
C LEU A 52 -10.05 8.93 -1.41
N CYS A 53 -8.91 9.61 -1.48
CA CYS A 53 -8.84 11.07 -1.47
C CYS A 53 -9.02 11.73 -2.85
N SER A 54 -9.33 10.96 -3.89
CA SER A 54 -9.51 11.47 -5.25
C SER A 54 -10.97 11.86 -5.53
N SER A 55 -11.26 12.34 -6.74
CA SER A 55 -12.64 12.54 -7.21
C SER A 55 -13.40 11.24 -7.48
N ASN A 56 -12.77 10.07 -7.37
CA ASN A 56 -13.38 8.76 -7.64
C ASN A 56 -13.08 7.72 -6.55
N PRO A 57 -13.45 7.95 -5.27
CA PRO A 57 -13.16 7.05 -4.15
C PRO A 57 -13.66 5.61 -4.35
N GLN A 58 -14.74 5.43 -5.11
CA GLN A 58 -15.29 4.10 -5.44
C GLN A 58 -14.31 3.18 -6.18
N LYS A 59 -13.27 3.73 -6.84
CA LYS A 59 -12.23 2.92 -7.51
C LYS A 59 -11.20 2.35 -6.54
N ALA A 60 -11.21 2.76 -5.27
CA ALA A 60 -10.29 2.26 -4.26
C ALA A 60 -10.55 0.80 -3.90
N GLU A 61 -11.79 0.33 -4.02
CA GLU A 61 -12.20 -1.06 -3.75
C GLU A 61 -11.44 -2.05 -4.62
N ALA A 62 -11.45 -1.86 -5.95
CA ALA A 62 -10.70 -2.71 -6.87
C ALA A 62 -9.17 -2.71 -6.61
N LEU A 63 -8.63 -1.58 -6.12
CA LEU A 63 -7.22 -1.52 -5.72
C LEU A 63 -6.95 -2.34 -4.45
N LEU A 64 -7.86 -2.26 -3.47
CA LEU A 64 -7.79 -3.02 -2.23
C LEU A 64 -7.94 -4.53 -2.49
N GLU A 65 -8.87 -4.93 -3.36
CA GLU A 65 -9.07 -6.32 -3.77
C GLU A 65 -7.79 -6.93 -4.34
N ALA A 66 -7.05 -6.20 -5.19
CA ALA A 66 -5.77 -6.66 -5.72
C ALA A 66 -4.72 -6.93 -4.63
N TRP A 67 -4.73 -6.15 -3.54
CA TRP A 67 -3.89 -6.41 -2.38
C TRP A 67 -4.37 -7.64 -1.61
N GLN A 68 -5.68 -7.73 -1.35
CA GLN A 68 -6.29 -8.85 -0.62
C GLN A 68 -6.12 -10.19 -1.33
N GLU A 69 -6.18 -10.22 -2.67
CA GLU A 69 -5.98 -11.43 -3.48
C GLU A 69 -4.60 -12.08 -3.20
N LYS A 70 -3.55 -11.25 -3.04
CA LYS A 70 -2.18 -11.75 -2.79
C LYS A 70 -1.89 -11.95 -1.31
N PHE A 71 -2.33 -11.02 -0.46
CA PHE A 71 -1.94 -10.99 0.94
C PHE A 71 -2.94 -11.67 1.88
N GLY A 72 -4.18 -11.90 1.45
CA GLY A 72 -5.25 -12.46 2.28
C GLY A 72 -5.52 -11.58 3.50
N ASN A 73 -5.53 -12.19 4.68
CA ASN A 73 -5.74 -11.50 5.97
C ASN A 73 -4.53 -10.68 6.48
N ARG A 74 -3.59 -10.32 5.59
CA ARG A 74 -2.36 -9.59 5.90
C ARG A 74 -2.33 -8.19 5.28
N VAL A 75 -3.50 -7.66 4.93
CA VAL A 75 -3.70 -6.28 4.45
C VAL A 75 -4.48 -5.51 5.49
N TYR A 76 -3.94 -4.37 5.93
CA TYR A 76 -4.61 -3.50 6.89
C TYR A 76 -4.61 -2.06 6.39
N ILE A 77 -5.72 -1.36 6.58
CA ILE A 77 -5.81 0.07 6.33
C ILE A 77 -5.24 0.81 7.54
N ALA A 78 -4.24 1.66 7.32
CA ALA A 78 -3.53 2.35 8.39
C ALA A 78 -4.07 3.77 8.57
N LEU A 79 -4.56 4.07 9.77
CA LEU A 79 -5.08 5.39 10.14
C LEU A 79 -4.05 6.14 11.00
N THR A 80 -3.85 7.43 10.72
CA THR A 80 -3.00 8.33 11.51
C THR A 80 -3.76 9.58 11.90
N ARG A 81 -3.54 10.06 13.13
CA ARG A 81 -4.08 11.32 13.65
C ARG A 81 -2.94 12.10 14.27
N THR A 82 -2.29 12.91 13.45
CA THR A 82 -1.13 13.73 13.78
C THR A 82 -1.35 15.21 13.45
N ASP A 83 -2.62 15.61 13.29
CA ASP A 83 -3.08 16.94 12.91
C ASP A 83 -2.51 17.42 11.57
N ARG A 84 -2.30 16.48 10.62
CA ARG A 84 -1.85 16.81 9.27
C ARG A 84 -3.03 17.01 8.33
N ALA A 85 -2.82 17.86 7.33
CA ALA A 85 -3.83 18.15 6.32
C ALA A 85 -4.31 16.87 5.61
N GLY A 86 -5.64 16.74 5.48
CA GLY A 86 -6.29 15.64 4.77
C GLY A 86 -6.39 14.31 5.54
N GLU A 87 -5.86 14.21 6.77
CA GLU A 87 -5.98 12.98 7.57
C GLU A 87 -7.44 12.63 7.88
N GLU A 88 -8.24 13.62 8.32
CA GLU A 88 -9.63 13.36 8.70
C GLU A 88 -10.49 12.94 7.50
N ASP A 89 -10.36 13.62 6.36
CA ASP A 89 -11.05 13.25 5.12
C ASP A 89 -10.69 11.81 4.70
N TYR A 90 -9.40 11.46 4.76
CA TYR A 90 -8.94 10.10 4.50
C TYR A 90 -9.54 9.09 5.48
N ILE A 91 -9.55 9.38 6.78
CA ILE A 91 -10.08 8.49 7.82
C ILE A 91 -11.56 8.18 7.56
N GLN A 92 -12.36 9.20 7.24
CA GLN A 92 -13.79 9.01 6.96
C GLN A 92 -14.02 8.06 5.78
N GLU A 93 -13.28 8.24 4.68
CA GLU A 93 -13.39 7.36 3.51
C GLU A 93 -12.78 5.96 3.75
N ALA A 94 -11.67 5.88 4.48
CA ALA A 94 -11.01 4.63 4.84
C ALA A 94 -11.90 3.73 5.72
N VAL A 95 -12.63 4.32 6.67
CA VAL A 95 -13.57 3.59 7.52
C VAL A 95 -14.76 3.08 6.71
N LYS A 96 -15.27 3.85 5.74
CA LYS A 96 -16.34 3.39 4.84
C LYS A 96 -15.90 2.21 3.97
N LEU A 97 -14.67 2.24 3.47
CA LEU A 97 -14.12 1.14 2.67
C LEU A 97 -13.90 -0.15 3.50
N ALA A 98 -13.61 -0.02 4.79
CA ALA A 98 -13.35 -1.14 5.69
C ALA A 98 -14.62 -1.79 6.28
N ALA A 99 -15.78 -1.14 6.13
CA ALA A 99 -17.06 -1.57 6.70
C ALA A 99 -17.72 -2.67 5.87
#